data_AF-A0A8J6EJE7-F1
#
_entry.id   AF-A0A8J6EJE7-F1
#
_cell.length_a   1.000
_cell.length_b   1.000
_cell.length_c   1.000
_cell.angle_alpha   90.00
_cell.angle_beta   90.00
_cell.angle_gamma   90.00
#
_symmetry.space_group_name_H-M   'P 1'
#
loop_
_entity.id
_entity.type
_entity.pdbx_description
1 polymer ?
#
loop_
_entity_poly.entity_id
_entity_poly.type
_entity_poly.pdbx_seq_one_letter_code
_entity_poly.pdbx_strand_id
1 'polypeptide(L)'
;DSAVQNGGTPLPCVTCFSSLLAIVQALPARPLHSVVESAGDMLNHSSRGRRRRRDPGEAEPCECSNAQPVQDLEFGSYNARRQRKSPEEEERLEREHFWKIINTFTSYGSHIHERVSRAQRQFLSLPKTQQNMLPNFHSNLDRIRRCADHNQEILQLIVNDCTCMFENKEYGNNGHRKPTPASTFDMDKLKSTIKQFVRDWSEEGKSEREACYQPIVNEILKYFPKDKCDPPQINILVPGAGLGRLAWEIAMHGYSCQGNEWSFFMLFSSNFVLNRCSQINAFKLYPWIHQFSNNVRSIDQVRPVYFPDVNPHDLPCNPNFSMTAGDFQEIYTENSE
;
A
#
# COMPACT_ATOMS: atom_id res chain seq x y z
N ASP A 1 44.69 12.99 -18.76
CA ASP A 1 43.82 14.13 -18.50
C ASP A 1 42.49 13.71 -17.95
N SER A 2 42.32 14.07 -16.69
CA SER A 2 41.21 13.83 -15.77
C SER A 2 39.93 14.56 -16.17
N ALA A 3 38.80 13.86 -16.19
CA ALA A 3 37.47 14.45 -16.27
C ALA A 3 36.51 13.80 -15.26
N VAL A 4 36.47 14.42 -14.09
CA VAL A 4 35.31 14.72 -13.22
C VAL A 4 34.25 13.62 -13.06
N GLN A 5 34.32 12.92 -11.93
CA GLN A 5 33.20 12.21 -11.32
C GLN A 5 32.20 13.23 -10.76
N ASN A 6 31.06 13.42 -11.43
CA ASN A 6 29.91 14.11 -10.84
C ASN A 6 29.11 13.11 -10.00
N GLY A 7 29.32 13.15 -8.68
CA GLY A 7 28.43 12.54 -7.69
C GLY A 7 27.12 13.31 -7.62
N GLY A 8 26.14 12.89 -8.43
CA GLY A 8 24.76 13.32 -8.29
C GLY A 8 24.05 12.40 -7.30
N THR A 9 23.72 12.89 -6.12
CA THR A 9 22.73 12.26 -5.24
C THR A 9 21.40 12.15 -5.99
N PRO A 10 20.77 10.97 -6.07
CA PRO A 10 19.46 10.85 -6.70
C PRO A 10 18.45 11.66 -5.90
N LEU A 11 17.77 12.60 -6.57
CA LEU A 11 16.61 13.30 -6.03
C LEU A 11 15.53 12.26 -5.68
N PRO A 12 14.92 12.32 -4.49
CA PRO A 12 13.86 11.39 -4.12
C PRO A 12 12.70 11.52 -5.11
N CYS A 13 12.26 10.38 -5.63
CA CYS A 13 11.08 10.26 -6.47
C CYS A 13 9.85 10.82 -5.73
N VAL A 14 8.88 11.39 -6.45
CA VAL A 14 7.63 11.96 -5.93
C VAL A 14 6.81 10.95 -5.10
N THR A 15 7.14 9.65 -5.15
CA THR A 15 6.59 8.59 -4.28
C THR A 15 7.13 8.62 -2.83
N CYS A 16 8.25 9.29 -2.55
CA CYS A 16 8.82 9.37 -1.19
C CYS A 16 8.04 10.33 -0.27
N PHE A 17 7.26 11.26 -0.81
CA PHE A 17 6.56 12.27 0.00
C PHE A 17 5.29 11.75 0.68
N SER A 18 4.80 10.57 0.33
CA SER A 18 3.54 10.03 0.87
C SER A 18 3.69 9.28 2.20
N SER A 19 4.91 9.03 2.68
CA SER A 19 5.15 8.22 3.91
C SER A 19 5.61 9.02 5.13
N LEU A 20 5.46 10.35 5.13
CA LEU A 20 6.08 11.25 6.12
C LEU A 20 5.26 11.49 7.41
N LEU A 21 4.18 10.75 7.65
CA LEU A 21 3.41 10.84 8.89
C LEU A 21 3.24 9.44 9.51
N ALA A 22 4.19 9.01 10.34
CA ALA A 22 3.91 7.98 11.34
C ALA A 22 3.45 8.72 12.61
N ILE A 23 2.22 8.47 13.05
CA ILE A 23 1.69 9.07 14.27
C ILE A 23 1.86 8.03 15.37
N VAL A 24 2.73 8.33 16.34
CA VAL A 24 2.80 7.53 17.57
C VAL A 24 1.83 8.13 18.57
N GLN A 25 0.73 7.43 18.82
CA GLN A 25 -0.23 7.80 19.86
C GLN A 25 -0.47 6.60 20.77
N ALA A 26 -0.26 6.80 22.07
CA ALA A 26 -0.71 5.89 23.11
C ALA A 26 -2.25 6.01 23.25
N LEU A 27 -3.00 5.38 22.35
CA LEU A 27 -4.46 5.28 22.47
C LEU A 27 -4.88 3.88 22.94
N PRO A 28 -5.81 3.76 23.90
CA PRO A 28 -6.40 2.47 24.27
C PRO A 28 -7.44 2.05 23.21
N ALA A 29 -7.13 1.04 22.40
CA ALA A 29 -8.07 0.55 21.40
C ALA A 29 -9.19 -0.34 22.00
N ARG A 30 -10.45 -0.06 21.65
CA ARG A 30 -11.54 -1.05 21.59
C ARG A 30 -11.86 -1.35 20.12
N PRO A 31 -12.34 -2.56 19.78
CA PRO A 31 -12.57 -2.94 18.40
C PRO A 31 -13.85 -2.29 17.91
N LEU A 32 -13.82 -1.55 16.80
CA LEU A 32 -14.96 -1.29 15.92
C LEU A 32 -14.49 -0.72 14.57
N HIS A 33 -15.16 -1.18 13.51
CA HIS A 33 -14.96 -0.98 12.07
C HIS A 33 -13.91 -1.89 11.38
N SER A 34 -14.36 -2.48 10.26
CA SER A 34 -13.76 -3.55 9.45
C SER A 34 -12.23 -3.68 9.54
N VAL A 35 -11.79 -4.56 10.43
CA VAL A 35 -10.41 -5.01 10.57
C VAL A 35 -10.17 -6.12 9.56
N VAL A 36 -9.03 -6.08 8.87
CA VAL A 36 -8.48 -7.25 8.17
C VAL A 36 -7.48 -7.86 9.16
N GLU A 37 -7.92 -8.87 9.92
CA GLU A 37 -7.04 -9.57 10.85
C GLU A 37 -6.08 -10.47 10.06
N SER A 38 -4.78 -10.39 10.35
CA SER A 38 -3.82 -11.40 9.89
C SER A 38 -4.00 -12.67 10.70
N ALA A 39 -3.90 -13.83 10.03
CA ALA A 39 -4.13 -15.14 10.64
C ALA A 39 -3.09 -15.46 11.75
N GLY A 40 -3.39 -15.03 12.97
CA GLY A 40 -2.61 -15.30 14.19
C GLY A 40 -3.46 -15.70 15.40
N ASP A 41 -4.75 -15.34 15.45
CA ASP A 41 -5.54 -15.48 16.67
C ASP A 41 -6.72 -16.45 16.52
N MET A 42 -6.43 -17.74 16.73
CA MET A 42 -7.43 -18.67 17.26
C MET A 42 -6.76 -19.55 18.31
N LEU A 43 -7.00 -19.27 19.59
CA LEU A 43 -7.33 -20.25 20.66
C LEU A 43 -7.44 -19.59 22.05
N ASN A 44 -8.58 -19.87 22.70
CA ASN A 44 -8.89 -19.88 24.15
C ASN A 44 -9.17 -18.60 24.97
N HIS A 45 -10.48 -18.35 25.11
CA HIS A 45 -11.30 -18.27 26.34
C HIS A 45 -10.95 -17.35 27.55
N SER A 46 -11.88 -16.42 27.79
CA SER A 46 -12.70 -16.26 29.01
C SER A 46 -12.00 -16.22 30.38
N SER A 47 -12.02 -15.05 31.04
CA SER A 47 -12.86 -14.81 32.23
C SER A 47 -12.72 -13.39 32.80
N ARG A 48 -13.84 -12.88 33.33
CA ARG A 48 -14.06 -11.52 33.86
C ARG A 48 -13.38 -11.31 35.22
N GLY A 49 -12.88 -10.09 35.46
CA GLY A 49 -12.55 -9.58 36.79
C GLY A 49 -12.54 -8.05 36.88
N ARG A 50 -13.63 -7.45 37.37
CA ARG A 50 -13.75 -6.03 37.75
C ARG A 50 -12.79 -5.67 38.88
N ARG A 51 -12.04 -4.56 38.78
CA ARG A 51 -11.61 -3.73 39.95
C ARG A 51 -11.48 -2.24 39.57
N ARG A 52 -11.62 -1.40 40.59
CA ARG A 52 -12.14 -0.03 40.63
C ARG A 52 -11.09 1.06 40.30
N ARG A 53 -11.59 2.16 39.71
CA ARG A 53 -10.96 3.48 39.56
C ARG A 53 -10.52 4.09 40.91
N ARG A 54 -9.39 4.80 40.89
CA ARG A 54 -9.07 5.94 41.76
C ARG A 54 -8.46 7.03 40.88
N ASP A 55 -8.92 8.24 41.08
CA ASP A 55 -8.57 9.52 40.43
C ASP A 55 -8.14 10.51 41.54
N PRO A 56 -7.54 11.68 41.25
CA PRO A 56 -6.10 11.84 41.15
C PRO A 56 -5.56 12.87 42.17
N GLY A 57 -4.24 12.88 42.38
CA GLY A 57 -3.54 13.89 43.18
C GLY A 57 -2.92 14.97 42.29
N GLU A 58 -3.22 16.22 42.63
CA GLU A 58 -2.81 17.47 41.99
C GLU A 58 -1.29 17.67 41.94
N ALA A 59 -0.79 18.23 40.82
CA ALA A 59 0.53 18.85 40.73
C ALA A 59 0.43 20.15 39.91
N GLU A 60 0.92 21.24 40.51
CA GLU A 60 0.84 22.62 40.04
C GLU A 60 1.71 22.95 38.80
N PRO A 61 1.44 24.07 38.10
CA PRO A 61 2.01 24.39 36.79
C PRO A 61 3.38 25.08 36.86
N CYS A 62 4.27 24.72 35.95
CA CYS A 62 5.55 25.42 35.72
C CYS A 62 5.35 26.59 34.74
N GLU A 63 5.61 27.81 35.20
CA GLU A 63 5.69 29.02 34.38
C GLU A 63 6.97 29.04 33.55
N CYS A 64 6.84 29.21 32.23
CA CYS A 64 7.89 29.77 31.39
C CYS A 64 7.26 30.67 30.34
N SER A 65 7.33 31.97 30.62
CA SER A 65 6.91 33.09 29.78
C SER A 65 8.02 33.46 28.78
N ASN A 66 7.57 33.90 27.60
CA ASN A 66 8.29 34.60 26.50
C ASN A 66 8.59 33.77 25.24
N ALA A 67 7.59 33.69 24.36
CA ALA A 67 7.81 33.70 22.91
C ALA A 67 6.79 34.66 22.28
N GLN A 68 7.26 35.63 21.50
CA GLN A 68 6.43 36.64 20.83
C GLN A 68 5.63 36.03 19.67
N PRO A 69 4.48 36.61 19.27
CA PRO A 69 3.59 36.03 18.28
C PRO A 69 4.17 36.20 16.88
N VAL A 70 4.34 35.08 16.17
CA VAL A 70 4.66 35.09 14.75
C VAL A 70 3.36 35.41 14.00
N GLN A 71 3.41 36.48 13.22
CA GLN A 71 2.30 37.02 12.44
C GLN A 71 1.63 35.95 11.56
N ASP A 72 0.30 35.97 11.59
CA ASP A 72 -0.61 35.14 10.80
C ASP A 72 -0.30 35.25 9.30
N LEU A 73 0.36 34.23 8.74
CA LEU A 73 0.30 33.94 7.32
C LEU A 73 -0.97 33.13 7.09
N GLU A 74 -1.99 33.78 6.54
CA GLU A 74 -3.26 33.19 6.14
C GLU A 74 -3.05 31.94 5.27
N PHE A 75 -3.08 30.76 5.90
CA PHE A 75 -3.25 29.49 5.22
C PHE A 75 -4.70 29.41 4.75
N GLY A 76 -4.94 29.88 3.53
CA GLY A 76 -6.24 29.87 2.87
C GLY A 76 -6.90 28.49 2.88
N SER A 77 -7.98 28.38 3.65
CA SER A 77 -9.19 27.59 3.40
C SER A 77 -9.05 26.32 2.54
N TYR A 78 -8.54 25.23 3.11
CA TYR A 78 -8.79 23.87 2.61
C TYR A 78 -10.09 23.24 3.16
N ASN A 79 -10.95 24.02 3.83
CA ASN A 79 -12.23 23.53 4.34
C ASN A 79 -13.37 23.79 3.35
N ALA A 80 -13.29 23.18 2.16
CA ALA A 80 -14.51 22.90 1.42
C ALA A 80 -15.31 21.89 2.26
N ARG A 81 -16.39 22.34 2.92
CA ARG A 81 -17.31 21.47 3.66
C ARG A 81 -17.79 20.37 2.70
N ARG A 82 -17.22 19.16 2.81
CA ARG A 82 -17.81 17.95 2.21
C ARG A 82 -19.26 17.92 2.69
N GLN A 83 -20.21 18.01 1.78
CA GLN A 83 -21.59 17.69 2.10
C GLN A 83 -21.59 16.24 2.57
N ARG A 84 -21.81 16.02 3.87
CA ARG A 84 -21.92 14.67 4.44
C ARG A 84 -23.09 13.98 3.76
N LYS A 85 -22.80 12.89 3.06
CA LYS A 85 -23.82 12.06 2.42
C LYS A 85 -24.52 11.27 3.51
N SER A 86 -25.70 10.70 3.20
CA SER A 86 -26.31 9.77 4.15
C SER A 86 -25.44 8.50 4.26
N PRO A 87 -25.41 7.83 5.42
CA PRO A 87 -24.67 6.56 5.57
C PRO A 87 -25.03 5.52 4.49
N GLU A 88 -26.32 5.43 4.13
CA GLU A 88 -26.80 4.54 3.07
C GLU A 88 -26.22 4.89 1.68
N GLU A 89 -26.06 6.18 1.38
CA GLU A 89 -25.47 6.61 0.11
C GLU A 89 -23.96 6.31 0.08
N GLU A 90 -23.26 6.52 1.19
CA GLU A 90 -21.83 6.21 1.32
C GLU A 90 -21.58 4.71 1.13
N GLU A 91 -22.36 3.84 1.79
CA GLU A 91 -22.30 2.39 1.61
C GLU A 91 -22.56 1.96 0.16
N ARG A 92 -23.54 2.57 -0.50
CA ARG A 92 -23.84 2.29 -1.92
C ARG A 92 -22.68 2.69 -2.82
N LEU A 93 -22.10 3.88 -2.61
CA LEU A 93 -20.99 4.40 -3.40
C LEU A 93 -19.71 3.59 -3.16
N GLU A 94 -19.45 3.17 -1.93
CA GLU A 94 -18.34 2.29 -1.60
C GLU A 94 -18.48 0.94 -2.32
N ARG A 95 -19.69 0.35 -2.33
CA ARG A 95 -19.96 -0.89 -3.07
C ARG A 95 -19.79 -0.73 -4.58
N GLU A 96 -20.23 0.39 -5.14
CA GLU A 96 -19.97 0.71 -6.54
C GLU A 96 -18.47 0.87 -6.83
N HIS A 97 -17.75 1.52 -5.93
CA HIS A 97 -16.31 1.71 -6.05
C HIS A 97 -15.57 0.37 -5.96
N PHE A 98 -15.92 -0.49 -5.01
CA PHE A 98 -15.35 -1.84 -4.86
C PHE A 98 -15.42 -2.63 -6.17
N TRP A 99 -16.63 -2.75 -6.75
CA TRP A 99 -16.81 -3.49 -8.01
C TRP A 99 -16.13 -2.84 -9.20
N LYS A 100 -16.03 -1.49 -9.23
CA LYS A 100 -15.25 -0.77 -10.23
C LYS A 100 -13.77 -1.15 -10.16
N ILE A 101 -13.21 -1.28 -8.95
CA ILE A 101 -11.81 -1.67 -8.77
C ILE A 101 -11.61 -3.13 -9.15
N ILE A 102 -12.49 -4.06 -8.72
CA ILE A 102 -12.44 -5.46 -9.16
C ILE A 102 -12.43 -5.57 -10.69
N ASN A 103 -13.32 -4.84 -11.36
CA ASN A 103 -13.36 -4.81 -12.82
C ASN A 103 -12.07 -4.21 -13.45
N THR A 104 -11.39 -3.29 -12.76
CA THR A 104 -10.08 -2.77 -13.21
C THR A 104 -9.00 -3.86 -13.14
N PHE A 105 -8.94 -4.64 -12.05
CA PHE A 105 -8.01 -5.76 -11.93
C PHE A 105 -8.25 -6.84 -13.00
N THR A 106 -9.51 -7.18 -13.28
CA THR A 106 -9.87 -8.23 -14.26
C THR A 106 -9.68 -7.81 -15.72
N SER A 107 -9.58 -6.52 -16.01
CA SER A 107 -9.41 -5.99 -17.37
C SER A 107 -7.98 -5.56 -17.71
N TYR A 108 -7.02 -5.75 -16.79
CA TYR A 108 -5.63 -5.32 -16.96
C TYR A 108 -4.98 -5.89 -18.22
N GLY A 109 -5.07 -7.21 -18.43
CA GLY A 109 -4.48 -7.90 -19.57
C GLY A 109 -4.98 -7.32 -20.88
N SER A 110 -6.31 -7.21 -21.03
CA SER A 110 -6.95 -6.60 -22.21
C SER A 110 -6.44 -5.19 -22.50
N HIS A 111 -6.29 -4.36 -21.47
CA HIS A 111 -5.78 -2.99 -21.61
C HIS A 111 -4.32 -2.96 -22.12
N ILE A 112 -3.46 -3.83 -21.60
CA ILE A 112 -2.06 -3.92 -22.06
C ILE A 112 -1.99 -4.51 -23.48
N HIS A 113 -2.76 -5.53 -23.79
CA HIS A 113 -2.84 -6.11 -25.14
C HIS A 113 -3.28 -5.10 -26.20
N GLU A 114 -4.23 -4.21 -25.89
CA GLU A 114 -4.65 -3.14 -26.80
C GLU A 114 -3.50 -2.17 -27.09
N ARG A 115 -2.75 -1.78 -26.06
CA ARG A 115 -1.56 -0.93 -26.21
C ARG A 115 -0.49 -1.59 -27.08
N VAL A 116 -0.19 -2.87 -26.84
CA VAL A 116 0.79 -3.62 -27.64
C VAL A 116 0.32 -3.76 -29.09
N SER A 117 -0.96 -4.02 -29.31
CA SER A 117 -1.56 -4.11 -30.65
C SER A 117 -1.52 -2.79 -31.41
N ARG A 118 -1.66 -1.66 -30.70
CA ARG A 118 -1.46 -0.31 -31.27
C ARG A 118 0.00 -0.12 -31.71
N ALA A 119 0.97 -0.47 -30.87
CA ALA A 119 2.39 -0.40 -31.21
C ALA A 119 2.75 -1.29 -32.41
N GLN A 120 2.18 -2.50 -32.48
CA GLN A 120 2.37 -3.39 -33.63
C GLN A 120 1.82 -2.79 -34.92
N ARG A 121 0.60 -2.24 -34.90
CA ARG A 121 0.01 -1.57 -36.09
C ARG A 121 0.87 -0.40 -36.58
N GLN A 122 1.38 0.40 -35.64
CA GLN A 122 2.29 1.51 -35.96
C GLN A 122 3.59 1.00 -36.60
N PHE A 123 4.21 -0.05 -36.06
CA PHE A 123 5.40 -0.65 -36.65
C PHE A 123 5.17 -1.19 -38.06
N LEU A 124 4.04 -1.89 -38.28
CA LEU A 124 3.68 -2.43 -39.58
C LEU A 124 3.40 -1.35 -40.64
N SER A 125 3.04 -0.13 -40.21
CA SER A 125 2.90 1.01 -41.12
C SER A 125 4.21 1.64 -41.59
N LEU A 126 5.35 1.27 -40.99
CA LEU A 126 6.67 1.77 -41.40
C LEU A 126 7.10 1.15 -42.74
N PRO A 127 7.93 1.83 -43.56
CA PRO A 127 8.55 1.24 -44.75
C PRO A 127 9.30 -0.06 -44.44
N LYS A 128 9.31 -1.02 -45.37
CA LYS A 128 9.92 -2.34 -45.15
C LYS A 128 11.40 -2.27 -44.81
N THR A 129 12.12 -1.30 -45.37
CA THR A 129 13.52 -1.02 -45.06
C THR A 129 13.74 -0.68 -43.59
N GLN A 130 12.88 0.14 -42.98
CA GLN A 130 12.95 0.48 -41.55
C GLN A 130 12.54 -0.71 -40.66
N GLN A 131 11.52 -1.47 -41.07
CA GLN A 131 11.13 -2.68 -40.34
C GLN A 131 12.28 -3.69 -40.28
N ASN A 132 13.01 -3.86 -41.37
CA ASN A 132 14.15 -4.79 -41.45
C ASN A 132 15.33 -4.36 -40.56
N MET A 133 15.44 -3.08 -40.17
CA MET A 133 16.45 -2.60 -39.20
C MET A 133 16.14 -3.05 -37.77
N LEU A 134 14.90 -3.45 -37.47
CA LEU A 134 14.43 -3.84 -36.14
C LEU A 134 13.83 -5.26 -36.17
N PRO A 135 14.61 -6.30 -36.54
CA PRO A 135 14.08 -7.65 -36.77
C PRO A 135 13.43 -8.27 -35.53
N ASN A 136 13.86 -7.88 -34.33
CA ASN A 136 13.39 -8.44 -33.06
C ASN A 136 12.18 -7.70 -32.47
N PHE A 137 11.66 -6.66 -33.13
CA PHE A 137 10.58 -5.83 -32.59
C PHE A 137 9.31 -6.65 -32.27
N HIS A 138 8.87 -7.49 -33.21
CA HIS A 138 7.69 -8.34 -33.03
C HIS A 138 7.87 -9.33 -31.87
N SER A 139 9.03 -9.99 -31.81
CA SER A 139 9.34 -10.92 -30.71
C SER A 139 9.31 -10.21 -29.36
N ASN A 140 9.80 -8.96 -29.28
CA ASN A 140 9.72 -8.17 -28.05
C ASN A 140 8.27 -7.85 -27.65
N LEU A 141 7.40 -7.49 -28.61
CA LEU A 141 5.98 -7.29 -28.33
C LEU A 141 5.30 -8.56 -27.81
N ASP A 142 5.65 -9.73 -28.36
CA ASP A 142 5.10 -11.01 -27.89
C ASP A 142 5.58 -11.38 -26.48
N ARG A 143 6.80 -10.98 -26.11
CA ARG A 143 7.28 -11.10 -24.73
C ARG A 143 6.46 -10.23 -23.79
N ILE A 144 6.20 -8.98 -24.18
CA ILE A 144 5.37 -8.06 -23.38
C ILE A 144 3.96 -8.64 -23.17
N ARG A 145 3.36 -9.25 -24.20
CA ARG A 145 2.06 -9.94 -24.09
C ARG A 145 2.09 -11.05 -23.05
N ARG A 146 3.06 -11.96 -23.13
CA ARG A 146 3.20 -13.05 -22.14
C ARG A 146 3.42 -12.53 -20.73
N CYS A 147 4.18 -11.44 -20.56
CA CYS A 147 4.34 -10.80 -19.27
C CYS A 147 3.03 -10.17 -18.75
N ALA A 148 2.21 -9.60 -19.65
CA ALA A 148 0.90 -9.05 -19.30
C ALA A 148 -0.08 -10.15 -18.90
N ASP A 149 -0.07 -11.30 -19.59
CA ASP A 149 -0.87 -12.47 -19.25
C ASP A 149 -0.50 -13.01 -17.86
N HIS A 150 0.80 -13.18 -17.59
CA HIS A 150 1.28 -13.59 -16.27
C HIS A 150 0.89 -12.59 -15.17
N ASN A 151 1.03 -11.28 -15.42
CA ASN A 151 0.56 -10.28 -14.46
C ASN A 151 -0.94 -10.39 -14.22
N GLN A 152 -1.75 -10.63 -15.27
CA GLN A 152 -3.20 -10.81 -15.13
C GLN A 152 -3.55 -12.03 -14.27
N GLU A 153 -2.79 -13.13 -14.36
CA GLU A 153 -2.97 -14.30 -13.49
C GLU A 153 -2.77 -13.93 -12.01
N ILE A 154 -1.70 -13.22 -11.68
CA ILE A 154 -1.45 -12.75 -10.30
C ILE A 154 -2.56 -11.81 -9.81
N LEU A 155 -2.98 -10.85 -10.65
CA LEU A 155 -4.07 -9.94 -10.32
C LEU A 155 -5.40 -10.67 -10.11
N GLN A 156 -5.62 -11.78 -10.82
CA GLN A 156 -6.81 -12.61 -10.64
C GLN A 156 -6.76 -13.37 -9.31
N LEU A 157 -5.59 -13.83 -8.86
CA LEU A 157 -5.43 -14.41 -7.51
C LEU A 157 -5.82 -13.39 -6.44
N ILE A 158 -5.30 -12.16 -6.56
CA ILE A 158 -5.66 -11.05 -5.65
C ILE A 158 -7.17 -10.84 -5.61
N VAL A 159 -7.84 -10.74 -6.78
CA VAL A 159 -9.29 -10.57 -6.87
C VAL A 159 -10.06 -11.73 -6.24
N ASN A 160 -9.63 -12.96 -6.47
CA ASN A 160 -10.30 -14.15 -5.94
C ASN A 160 -10.29 -14.12 -4.40
N ASP A 161 -9.18 -13.70 -3.80
CA ASP A 161 -9.02 -13.55 -2.35
C ASP A 161 -9.83 -12.40 -1.75
N CYS A 162 -10.23 -11.41 -2.55
CA CYS A 162 -10.98 -10.24 -2.06
C CYS A 162 -12.45 -10.51 -1.78
N THR A 163 -13.02 -11.60 -2.31
CA THR A 163 -14.46 -11.89 -2.20
C THR A 163 -14.91 -12.13 -0.75
N CYS A 164 -13.98 -12.53 0.13
CA CYS A 164 -14.23 -12.77 1.56
C CYS A 164 -13.33 -11.90 2.46
N MET A 165 -12.73 -10.82 1.93
CA MET A 165 -11.68 -10.07 2.62
C MET A 165 -12.18 -9.22 3.80
N PHE A 166 -13.45 -8.77 3.78
CA PHE A 166 -14.00 -7.90 4.82
C PHE A 166 -14.99 -8.65 5.69
N GLU A 167 -14.59 -8.98 6.93
CA GLU A 167 -15.38 -9.77 7.88
C GLU A 167 -16.76 -9.18 8.19
N ASN A 168 -16.89 -7.85 8.07
CA ASN A 168 -18.10 -7.11 8.43
C ASN A 168 -18.83 -6.51 7.22
N LYS A 169 -18.41 -6.80 5.97
CA LYS A 169 -19.03 -6.23 4.77
C LYS A 169 -19.14 -7.24 3.64
N GLU A 170 -20.39 -7.57 3.27
CA GLU A 170 -20.69 -8.27 2.04
C GLU A 170 -20.96 -7.27 0.91
N TYR A 171 -20.12 -7.26 -0.12
CA TYR A 171 -20.32 -6.41 -1.31
C TYR A 171 -21.34 -7.00 -2.32
N GLY A 172 -22.02 -8.09 -1.95
CA GLY A 172 -23.03 -8.80 -2.75
C GLY A 172 -22.43 -9.61 -3.91
N ASN A 173 -23.27 -10.21 -4.75
CA ASN A 173 -22.81 -10.86 -5.98
C ASN A 173 -22.88 -9.87 -7.16
N ASN A 174 -21.93 -9.92 -8.10
CA ASN A 174 -21.86 -9.04 -9.28
C ASN A 174 -22.94 -9.37 -10.35
N GLY A 175 -24.01 -10.06 -9.96
CA GLY A 175 -25.07 -10.50 -10.84
C GLY A 175 -25.67 -9.30 -11.57
N HIS A 176 -25.40 -9.23 -12.88
CA HIS A 176 -25.98 -8.28 -13.86
C HIS A 176 -25.27 -6.95 -14.14
N ARG A 177 -24.08 -6.67 -13.62
CA ARG A 177 -23.32 -5.50 -14.11
C ARG A 177 -22.61 -5.83 -15.41
N LYS A 178 -22.97 -5.13 -16.49
CA LYS A 178 -22.21 -5.20 -17.75
C LYS A 178 -20.76 -4.79 -17.46
N PRO A 179 -19.75 -5.57 -17.89
CA PRO A 179 -18.36 -5.17 -17.74
C PRO A 179 -18.16 -3.83 -18.45
N THR A 180 -17.91 -2.78 -17.66
CA THR A 180 -17.57 -1.46 -18.18
C THR A 180 -16.07 -1.43 -18.42
N PRO A 181 -15.58 -0.80 -19.50
CA PRO A 181 -14.14 -0.60 -19.66
C PRO A 181 -13.60 0.18 -18.45
N ALA A 182 -12.54 -0.32 -17.82
CA ALA A 182 -11.87 0.41 -16.76
C ALA A 182 -11.33 1.74 -17.30
N SER A 183 -11.41 2.79 -16.49
CA SER A 183 -10.90 4.10 -16.91
C SER A 183 -9.37 4.07 -17.01
N THR A 184 -8.81 4.96 -17.85
CA THR A 184 -7.35 5.12 -17.94
C THR A 184 -6.74 5.49 -16.59
N PHE A 185 -7.44 6.31 -15.81
CA PHE A 185 -7.04 6.70 -14.46
C PHE A 185 -6.93 5.51 -13.51
N ASP A 186 -7.93 4.62 -13.50
CA ASP A 186 -7.90 3.41 -12.65
C ASP A 186 -6.79 2.45 -13.10
N MET A 187 -6.56 2.33 -14.42
CA MET A 187 -5.47 1.53 -14.97
C MET A 187 -4.09 2.08 -14.58
N ASP A 188 -3.92 3.39 -14.51
CA ASP A 188 -2.66 4.00 -14.06
C ASP A 188 -2.44 3.82 -12.55
N LYS A 189 -3.51 3.81 -11.75
CA LYS A 189 -3.44 3.38 -10.35
C LYS A 189 -3.01 1.93 -10.24
N LEU A 190 -3.60 1.01 -11.01
CA LEU A 190 -3.24 -0.40 -10.99
C LEU A 190 -1.77 -0.63 -11.39
N LYS A 191 -1.29 0.05 -12.44
CA LYS A 191 0.14 0.02 -12.82
C LYS A 191 1.05 0.51 -11.69
N SER A 192 0.60 1.50 -10.93
CA SER A 192 1.33 2.02 -9.77
C SER A 192 1.33 1.03 -8.62
N THR A 193 0.21 0.36 -8.35
CA THR A 193 0.11 -0.74 -7.38
C THR A 193 1.05 -1.89 -7.72
N ILE A 194 1.14 -2.30 -8.99
CA ILE A 194 2.10 -3.33 -9.43
C ILE A 194 3.55 -2.90 -9.12
N LYS A 195 3.89 -1.61 -9.27
CA LYS A 195 5.22 -1.11 -8.86
C LYS A 195 5.41 -1.10 -7.34
N GLN A 196 4.34 -0.88 -6.57
CA GLN A 196 4.40 -0.89 -5.11
C GLN A 196 4.84 -2.26 -4.56
N PHE A 197 4.52 -3.38 -5.23
CA PHE A 197 5.06 -4.71 -4.88
C PHE A 197 6.59 -4.74 -4.90
N VAL A 198 7.22 -4.04 -5.86
CA VAL A 198 8.69 -3.95 -5.93
C VAL A 198 9.23 -3.27 -4.67
N ARG A 199 8.66 -2.10 -4.34
CA ARG A 199 9.07 -1.30 -3.19
C ARG A 199 8.88 -2.07 -1.89
N ASP A 200 7.68 -2.60 -1.65
CA ASP A 200 7.29 -3.10 -0.33
C ASP A 200 7.68 -4.56 -0.08
N TRP A 201 7.74 -5.40 -1.11
CA TRP A 201 7.83 -6.86 -0.93
C TRP A 201 8.80 -7.56 -1.87
N SER A 202 9.70 -6.82 -2.54
CA SER A 202 10.78 -7.43 -3.32
C SER A 202 12.15 -6.99 -2.82
N GLU A 203 13.15 -7.86 -2.99
CA GLU A 203 14.55 -7.52 -2.71
C GLU A 203 15.01 -6.34 -3.57
N GLU A 204 14.48 -6.18 -4.79
CA GLU A 204 14.80 -5.02 -5.65
C GLU A 204 14.40 -3.67 -5.03
N GLY A 205 13.40 -3.64 -4.14
CA GLY A 205 12.97 -2.43 -3.43
C GLY A 205 13.76 -2.14 -2.16
N LYS A 206 14.67 -3.02 -1.73
CA LYS A 206 15.32 -2.95 -0.42
C LYS A 206 16.05 -1.64 -0.18
N SER A 207 16.85 -1.16 -1.14
CA SER A 207 17.58 0.11 -0.97
C SER A 207 16.64 1.31 -0.80
N GLU A 208 15.47 1.28 -1.45
CA GLU A 208 14.44 2.32 -1.31
C GLU A 208 13.77 2.24 0.07
N ARG A 209 13.51 1.02 0.57
CA ARG A 209 13.01 0.81 1.94
C ARG A 209 14.03 1.23 3.00
N GLU A 210 15.31 0.90 2.82
CA GLU A 210 16.37 1.32 3.75
C GLU A 210 16.46 2.84 3.82
N ALA A 211 16.30 3.55 2.69
CA ALA A 211 16.30 5.01 2.66
C ALA A 211 15.04 5.63 3.31
N CYS A 212 13.86 5.01 3.18
CA CYS A 212 12.60 5.59 3.66
C CYS A 212 12.12 5.07 5.02
N TYR A 213 12.18 3.75 5.24
CA TYR A 213 11.60 3.08 6.41
C TYR A 213 12.59 3.00 7.56
N GLN A 214 13.87 2.73 7.29
CA GLN A 214 14.86 2.59 8.36
C GLN A 214 14.97 3.84 9.25
N PRO A 215 14.96 5.09 8.73
CA PRO A 215 14.96 6.27 9.59
C PRO A 215 13.76 6.33 10.53
N ILE A 216 12.57 5.95 10.07
CA ILE A 216 11.33 5.93 10.87
C ILE A 216 11.44 4.87 11.97
N VAL A 217 11.85 3.65 11.60
CA VAL A 217 12.04 2.54 12.55
C VAL A 217 13.10 2.89 13.60
N ASN A 218 14.20 3.52 13.19
CA ASN A 218 15.25 3.96 14.11
C ASN A 218 14.76 4.99 15.12
N GLU A 219 13.95 5.96 14.69
CA GLU A 219 13.36 6.94 15.62
C GLU A 219 12.36 6.26 16.58
N ILE A 220 11.54 5.32 16.12
CA ILE A 220 10.66 4.53 17.01
C ILE A 220 11.48 3.80 18.08
N LEU A 221 12.56 3.09 17.68
CA LEU A 221 13.43 2.37 18.60
C LEU A 221 14.15 3.28 19.59
N LYS A 222 14.45 4.53 19.18
CA LYS A 222 15.10 5.53 20.02
C LYS A 222 14.13 6.14 21.04
N TYR A 223 12.88 6.40 20.66
CA TYR A 223 11.85 6.94 21.56
C TYR A 223 11.24 5.89 22.48
N PHE A 224 11.09 4.65 22.01
CA PHE A 224 10.49 3.54 22.75
C PHE A 224 11.45 2.35 22.84
N PRO A 225 12.62 2.51 23.48
CA PRO A 225 13.63 1.48 23.48
C PRO A 225 13.19 0.29 24.34
N LYS A 226 13.53 -0.92 23.90
CA LYS A 226 13.03 -2.19 24.46
C LYS A 226 13.47 -2.45 25.91
N ASP A 227 14.48 -1.73 26.41
CA ASP A 227 14.95 -1.79 27.79
C ASP A 227 14.13 -0.92 28.75
N LYS A 228 13.34 0.04 28.23
CA LYS A 228 12.55 0.98 29.05
C LYS A 228 11.05 0.87 28.82
N CYS A 229 10.63 0.39 27.67
CA CYS A 229 9.23 0.24 27.29
C CYS A 229 8.91 -1.23 27.03
N ASP A 230 7.67 -1.62 27.30
CA ASP A 230 7.12 -2.91 26.88
C ASP A 230 6.56 -2.77 25.45
N PRO A 231 7.23 -3.26 24.39
CA PRO A 231 6.85 -2.96 23.01
C PRO A 231 5.37 -3.28 22.66
N PRO A 232 4.79 -4.40 23.11
CA PRO A 232 3.37 -4.71 22.90
C PRO A 232 2.39 -3.67 23.46
N GLN A 233 2.79 -2.85 24.43
CA GLN A 233 1.95 -1.78 25.00
C GLN A 233 2.06 -0.45 24.23
N ILE A 234 3.00 -0.33 23.31
CA ILE A 234 3.18 0.87 22.50
C ILE A 234 2.39 0.70 21.20
N ASN A 235 1.29 1.46 21.09
CA ASN A 235 0.43 1.47 19.93
C ASN A 235 0.96 2.46 18.88
N ILE A 236 1.21 1.98 17.68
CA ILE A 236 1.75 2.75 16.56
C ILE A 236 0.78 2.66 15.40
N LEU A 237 0.38 3.82 14.88
CA LEU A 237 -0.48 3.93 13.71
C LEU A 237 0.34 4.37 12.49
N VAL A 238 0.16 3.67 11.38
CA VAL A 238 0.75 3.99 10.07
C VAL A 238 -0.37 4.34 9.08
N PRO A 239 -0.79 5.61 8.98
CA PRO A 239 -1.73 6.08 7.96
C PRO A 239 -1.14 5.95 6.55
N GLY A 240 -1.97 5.60 5.57
CA GLY A 240 -1.51 5.41 4.19
C GLY A 240 -0.46 4.31 4.06
N ALA A 241 -0.72 3.16 4.70
CA ALA A 241 0.24 2.07 4.83
C ALA A 241 0.60 1.37 3.51
N GLY A 242 -0.11 1.63 2.40
CA GLY A 242 0.18 1.01 1.11
C GLY A 242 0.03 -0.51 1.17
N LEU A 243 1.09 -1.26 0.85
CA LEU A 243 1.08 -2.73 0.96
C LEU A 243 1.46 -3.24 2.36
N GLY A 244 1.60 -2.36 3.34
CA GLY A 244 1.73 -2.71 4.76
C GLY A 244 3.15 -3.03 5.23
N ARG A 245 4.19 -2.92 4.36
CA ARG A 245 5.55 -3.31 4.72
C ARG A 245 6.12 -2.54 5.92
N LEU A 246 5.95 -1.22 5.98
CA LEU A 246 6.45 -0.43 7.11
C LEU A 246 5.76 -0.82 8.42
N ALA A 247 4.44 -0.97 8.41
CA ALA A 247 3.68 -1.39 9.58
C ALA A 247 4.08 -2.81 10.03
N TRP A 248 4.33 -3.71 9.07
CA TRP A 248 4.86 -5.05 9.33
C TRP A 248 6.26 -5.01 9.94
N GLU A 249 7.19 -4.20 9.42
CA GLU A 249 8.54 -4.03 9.99
C GLU A 249 8.50 -3.49 11.43
N ILE A 250 7.57 -2.57 11.74
CA ILE A 250 7.36 -2.07 13.09
C ILE A 250 6.83 -3.19 14.01
N ALA A 251 5.86 -3.98 13.54
CA ALA A 251 5.36 -5.13 14.28
C ALA A 251 6.43 -6.22 14.49
N MET A 252 7.33 -6.43 13.52
CA MET A 252 8.50 -7.32 13.66
C MET A 252 9.43 -6.91 14.81
N HIS A 253 9.48 -5.62 15.16
CA HIS A 253 10.21 -5.16 16.33
C HIS A 253 9.48 -5.42 17.66
N GLY A 254 8.26 -5.98 17.63
CA GLY A 254 7.44 -6.36 18.78
C GLY A 254 6.43 -5.29 19.19
N TYR A 255 6.33 -4.18 18.46
CA TYR A 255 5.36 -3.13 18.75
C TYR A 255 3.95 -3.52 18.32
N SER A 256 2.95 -2.97 19.01
CA SER A 256 1.56 -3.02 18.55
C SER A 256 1.39 -2.03 17.40
N CYS A 257 1.24 -2.53 16.17
CA CYS A 257 1.21 -1.69 14.98
C CYS A 257 -0.05 -1.92 14.15
N GLN A 258 -0.73 -0.83 13.84
CA GLN A 258 -1.86 -0.82 12.94
C GLN A 258 -1.53 0.00 11.70
N GLY A 259 -1.64 -0.61 10.52
CA GLY A 259 -1.66 0.13 9.27
C GLY A 259 -3.08 0.57 8.92
N ASN A 260 -3.22 1.73 8.30
CA ASN A 260 -4.49 2.23 7.76
C ASN A 260 -4.33 2.51 6.27
N GLU A 261 -5.29 2.09 5.46
CA GLU A 261 -5.30 2.36 4.03
C GLU A 261 -6.72 2.58 3.51
N TRP A 262 -6.86 3.46 2.52
CA TRP A 262 -8.15 3.82 1.93
C TRP A 262 -8.36 3.20 0.54
N SER A 263 -7.28 3.06 -0.24
CA SER A 263 -7.35 2.60 -1.63
C SER A 263 -7.62 1.10 -1.70
N PHE A 264 -8.74 0.70 -2.31
CA PHE A 264 -9.02 -0.72 -2.58
C PHE A 264 -7.90 -1.41 -3.38
N PHE A 265 -7.18 -0.69 -4.25
CA PHE A 265 -6.03 -1.28 -4.96
C PHE A 265 -4.94 -1.77 -3.99
N MET A 266 -4.66 -0.97 -2.96
CA MET A 266 -3.65 -1.27 -1.96
C MET A 266 -4.18 -2.31 -0.96
N LEU A 267 -5.42 -2.16 -0.49
CA LEU A 267 -6.06 -3.12 0.43
C LEU A 267 -6.10 -4.53 -0.16
N PHE A 268 -6.59 -4.69 -1.40
CA PHE A 268 -6.65 -5.99 -2.06
C PHE A 268 -5.26 -6.64 -2.14
N SER A 269 -4.27 -5.85 -2.54
CA SER A 269 -2.90 -6.29 -2.72
C SER A 269 -2.19 -6.59 -1.39
N SER A 270 -2.42 -5.78 -0.35
CA SER A 270 -1.82 -5.97 0.99
C SER A 270 -2.39 -7.21 1.66
N ASN A 271 -3.71 -7.43 1.57
CA ASN A 271 -4.35 -8.65 2.07
C ASN A 271 -3.79 -9.90 1.39
N PHE A 272 -3.62 -9.88 0.07
CA PHE A 272 -3.00 -11.00 -0.65
C PHE A 272 -1.58 -11.28 -0.14
N VAL A 273 -0.74 -10.25 -0.01
CA VAL A 273 0.64 -10.45 0.46
C VAL A 273 0.65 -10.94 1.90
N LEU A 274 0.01 -10.22 2.82
CA LEU A 274 0.08 -10.47 4.25
C LEU A 274 -0.57 -11.78 4.68
N ASN A 275 -1.64 -12.21 4.00
CA ASN A 275 -2.46 -13.33 4.46
C ASN A 275 -2.41 -14.58 3.56
N ARG A 276 -1.88 -14.47 2.32
CA ARG A 276 -1.84 -15.59 1.37
C ARG A 276 -0.44 -15.97 0.93
N CYS A 277 0.52 -15.06 1.01
CA CYS A 277 1.91 -15.36 0.68
C CYS A 277 2.63 -15.90 1.93
N SER A 278 2.97 -17.19 1.93
CA SER A 278 3.71 -17.84 3.03
C SER A 278 5.09 -18.38 2.61
N GLN A 279 5.45 -18.25 1.33
CA GLN A 279 6.72 -18.71 0.80
C GLN A 279 7.46 -17.55 0.14
N ILE A 280 8.73 -17.38 0.53
CA ILE A 280 9.63 -16.37 -0.02
C ILE A 280 9.79 -16.57 -1.52
N ASN A 281 9.67 -15.47 -2.29
CA ASN A 281 9.80 -15.42 -3.74
C ASN A 281 8.90 -16.39 -4.52
N ALA A 282 7.77 -16.79 -3.94
CA ALA A 282 6.83 -17.72 -4.57
C ALA A 282 6.14 -17.12 -5.80
N PHE A 283 6.00 -15.79 -5.84
CA PHE A 283 5.33 -15.08 -6.93
C PHE A 283 6.33 -14.20 -7.68
N LYS A 284 5.98 -13.90 -8.93
CA LYS A 284 6.69 -12.92 -9.76
C LYS A 284 5.72 -12.03 -10.50
N LEU A 285 6.13 -10.79 -10.75
CA LEU A 285 5.43 -9.80 -11.58
C LEU A 285 6.40 -9.19 -12.59
N TYR A 286 5.85 -8.54 -13.62
CA TYR A 286 6.60 -7.76 -14.61
C TYR A 286 6.18 -6.28 -14.52
N PRO A 287 6.71 -5.52 -13.56
CA PRO A 287 6.24 -4.18 -13.23
C PRO A 287 6.71 -3.09 -14.20
N TRP A 288 7.49 -3.44 -15.22
CA TRP A 288 8.12 -2.48 -16.14
C TRP A 288 7.50 -2.50 -17.55
N ILE A 289 6.59 -3.42 -17.83
CA ILE A 289 6.11 -3.70 -19.20
C ILE A 289 5.32 -2.55 -19.83
N HIS A 290 4.75 -1.66 -19.02
CA HIS A 290 4.05 -0.46 -19.49
C HIS A 290 4.98 0.70 -19.84
N GLN A 291 6.26 0.63 -19.50
CA GLN A 291 7.25 1.68 -19.80
C GLN A 291 7.91 1.40 -21.14
N PHE A 292 7.53 2.17 -22.17
CA PHE A 292 8.06 2.05 -23.55
C PHE A 292 9.18 3.05 -23.85
N SER A 293 9.41 3.99 -22.94
CA SER A 293 10.45 5.02 -23.06
C SER A 293 11.56 4.75 -22.04
N ASN A 294 12.76 5.25 -22.33
CA ASN A 294 13.92 5.17 -21.42
C ASN A 294 14.30 3.74 -21.02
N ASN A 295 14.13 2.78 -21.94
CA ASN A 295 14.67 1.42 -21.79
C ASN A 295 16.05 1.39 -22.44
N VAL A 296 17.10 1.10 -21.65
CA VAL A 296 18.47 0.95 -22.17
C VAL A 296 18.54 -0.29 -23.06
N ARG A 297 17.92 -1.39 -22.63
CA ARG A 297 17.78 -2.62 -23.42
C ARG A 297 16.31 -3.06 -23.44
N SER A 298 15.88 -3.68 -24.52
CA SER A 298 14.50 -4.21 -24.62
C SER A 298 14.19 -5.28 -23.56
N ILE A 299 15.20 -6.02 -23.12
CA ILE A 299 15.07 -7.02 -22.04
C ILE A 299 14.70 -6.39 -20.70
N ASP A 300 15.11 -5.14 -20.44
CA ASP A 300 14.89 -4.47 -19.16
C ASP A 300 13.39 -4.21 -18.92
N GLN A 301 12.62 -4.00 -20.00
CA GLN A 301 11.17 -3.79 -19.94
C GLN A 301 10.41 -5.04 -19.47
N VAL A 302 10.93 -6.22 -19.74
CA VAL A 302 10.28 -7.52 -19.47
C VAL A 302 10.99 -8.30 -18.37
N ARG A 303 11.85 -7.65 -17.58
CA ARG A 303 12.51 -8.30 -16.44
C ARG A 303 11.47 -8.62 -15.34
N PRO A 304 11.49 -9.83 -14.77
CA PRO A 304 10.62 -10.18 -13.66
C PRO A 304 11.14 -9.58 -12.36
N VAL A 305 10.24 -9.41 -11.40
CA VAL A 305 10.52 -9.11 -9.99
C VAL A 305 9.81 -10.15 -9.14
N TYR A 306 10.48 -10.69 -8.12
CA TYR A 306 9.95 -11.73 -7.23
C TYR A 306 9.48 -11.16 -5.89
N PHE A 307 8.44 -11.76 -5.30
CA PHE A 307 7.88 -11.38 -4.00
C PHE A 307 7.14 -12.58 -3.34
N PRO A 308 6.92 -12.54 -2.02
CA PRO A 308 7.52 -11.62 -1.06
C PRO A 308 8.99 -11.97 -0.77
N ASP A 309 9.85 -10.99 -0.51
CA ASP A 309 11.29 -11.18 -0.21
C ASP A 309 11.55 -11.72 1.21
N VAL A 310 10.56 -11.60 2.09
CA VAL A 310 10.49 -12.20 3.42
C VAL A 310 9.17 -12.95 3.55
N ASN A 311 9.03 -13.86 4.52
CA ASN A 311 7.72 -14.45 4.80
C ASN A 311 6.92 -13.51 5.72
N PRO A 312 5.77 -12.96 5.28
CA PRO A 312 4.94 -12.08 6.10
C PRO A 312 4.44 -12.72 7.41
N HIS A 313 4.42 -14.05 7.47
CA HIS A 313 3.97 -14.81 8.65
C HIS A 313 5.09 -15.06 9.68
N ASP A 314 6.32 -14.61 9.45
CA ASP A 314 7.44 -14.74 10.39
C ASP A 314 7.37 -13.73 11.56
N LEU A 315 6.20 -13.13 11.80
CA LEU A 315 5.98 -12.24 12.93
C LEU A 315 6.23 -12.97 14.27
N PRO A 316 6.82 -12.30 15.28
CA PRO A 316 7.08 -12.89 16.59
C PRO A 316 5.78 -13.33 17.28
N CYS A 317 5.84 -14.28 18.23
CA CYS A 317 4.65 -14.79 18.93
C CYS A 317 3.82 -13.67 19.59
N ASN A 318 2.49 -13.69 19.41
CA ASN A 318 1.55 -12.60 19.76
C ASN A 318 1.88 -11.24 19.14
N PRO A 319 2.03 -11.14 17.80
CA PRO A 319 2.22 -9.87 17.15
C PRO A 319 0.88 -9.13 17.09
N ASN A 320 0.78 -7.97 17.72
CA ASN A 320 -0.41 -7.12 17.52
C ASN A 320 -0.24 -6.31 16.24
N PHE A 321 -0.39 -6.98 15.09
CA PHE A 321 -0.33 -6.40 13.76
C PHE A 321 -1.73 -6.43 13.11
N SER A 322 -2.19 -5.28 12.63
CA SER A 322 -3.50 -5.19 11.97
C SER A 322 -3.51 -4.18 10.83
N MET A 323 -4.47 -4.31 9.92
CA MET A 323 -4.75 -3.37 8.83
C MET A 323 -6.21 -2.92 8.88
N THR A 324 -6.45 -1.60 8.83
CA THR A 324 -7.79 -1.00 8.77
C THR A 324 -8.06 -0.40 7.40
N ALA A 325 -9.31 -0.51 6.95
CA ALA A 325 -9.77 0.00 5.66
C ALA A 325 -10.67 1.22 5.83
N GLY A 326 -10.26 2.36 5.25
CA GLY A 326 -11.08 3.57 5.14
C GLY A 326 -10.27 4.86 5.32
N ASP A 327 -10.96 6.01 5.26
CA ASP A 327 -10.33 7.33 5.37
C ASP A 327 -9.78 7.53 6.79
N PHE A 328 -8.48 7.82 6.87
CA PHE A 328 -7.77 8.08 8.12
C PHE A 328 -8.51 9.10 9.01
N GLN A 329 -9.00 10.20 8.42
CA GLN A 329 -9.65 11.27 9.19
C GLN A 329 -11.04 10.88 9.71
N GLU A 330 -11.65 9.86 9.14
CA GLU A 330 -12.99 9.40 9.51
C GLU A 330 -12.94 8.23 10.49
N ILE A 331 -11.91 7.37 10.40
CA ILE A 331 -11.73 6.21 11.28
C ILE A 331 -11.24 6.65 12.66
N TYR A 332 -10.21 7.49 12.73
CA TYR A 332 -9.52 7.81 13.99
C TYR A 332 -10.09 9.09 14.59
N THR A 333 -11.30 9.00 15.13
CA THR A 333 -12.09 10.14 15.65
C THR A 333 -12.24 10.18 17.17
N GLU A 334 -11.65 9.22 17.90
CA GLU A 334 -11.70 9.25 19.35
C GLU A 334 -10.99 10.49 19.90
N ASN A 335 -11.76 11.37 20.55
CA ASN A 335 -11.21 12.32 21.50
C ASN A 335 -10.72 11.50 22.69
N SER A 336 -9.42 11.53 22.97
CA SER A 336 -8.90 11.03 24.24
C SER A 336 -9.52 11.88 25.36
N GLU A 337 -10.52 11.33 26.06
CA GLU A 337 -11.00 11.88 27.34
C GLU A 337 -9.95 11.71 28.43
#